data_AF-C1DUJ0-F1
#
_entry.id   AF-C1DUJ0-F1
#
_cell.length_a   1.000
_cell.length_b   1.000
_cell.length_c   1.000
_cell.angle_alpha   90.00
_cell.angle_beta   90.00
_cell.angle_gamma   90.00
#
_symmetry.space_group_name_H-M   'P 1'
#
loop_
_entity.id
_entity.type
_entity.pdbx_description
1 polymer ?
#
loop_
_entity_poly.entity_id
_entity_poly.type
_entity_poly.pdbx_seq_one_letter_code
_entity_poly.pdbx_strand_id
1 'polypeptide(L)'
;MITLHCKLTFENEKDKQTLIELMRKFSSCFKYSYNRLLEGHSRKDLKKDLQKMFNINSRYVDDAIFKAKWLINSCIEREQNPKKVIFGGKRLFQLLKNKHINGKYREKLKQKWQDRRKHCLYSRGDKSKKGNLNTRIEFEKDKIILRINTGERNWIKANIKRAVNRQNDKWTNFIADLIQANQTNQYFPYSVEIRKINNDFYAFISYEEIKTEEPIITKDNGVIGIDINANPFHIAMAFVKKDGNLESIEKLYLHNLLNKTKNQREYISWQIAHQITDIAKERNKAIAIENLKDIPKGSKGDGSKKLRKIKQQWIYKGLLDKIKILAKRKRIQVIQVNPAYTSIVGSLKYAPQYNLDKDIAGAFVIGRKALGFKEKLPKNYEKLITDREYLNFAQDRLQEEKQKTQKKLKTENNQYKRKPIEKKLKELNKNLKIIQSLYSEPQTQEAVNQRKEQMRGLYWTSYKLWQVVKVALTIPILGKSISRDLSPLKPILVEGDWDRVVNKSCFKTKEAIEDLKHDLGIVPTSWGRGYDASKIPPAGDSLHLNKAEYKYPSPECS
;
A
#
# COMPACT_ATOMS: atom_id res chain seq x y z
N MET A 1 -2.37 13.26 -10.25
CA MET A 1 -3.70 13.89 -10.37
C MET A 1 -4.12 14.48 -9.04
N ILE A 2 -4.45 15.77 -9.01
CA ILE A 2 -5.05 16.45 -7.86
C ILE A 2 -6.55 16.60 -8.14
N THR A 3 -7.39 16.40 -7.13
CA THR A 3 -8.81 16.75 -7.19
C THR A 3 -9.12 17.78 -6.11
N LEU A 4 -9.63 18.92 -6.54
CA LEU A 4 -10.10 20.02 -5.71
C LEU A 4 -11.63 20.01 -5.69
N HIS A 5 -12.23 20.58 -4.66
CA HIS A 5 -13.68 20.75 -4.60
C HIS A 5 -14.06 22.17 -4.18
N CYS A 6 -15.19 22.66 -4.65
CA CYS A 6 -15.78 23.92 -4.25
C CYS A 6 -17.31 23.84 -4.29
N LYS A 7 -17.99 24.68 -3.49
CA LYS A 7 -19.44 24.83 -3.55
C LYS A 7 -19.79 25.79 -4.68
N LEU A 8 -20.84 25.49 -5.42
CA LEU A 8 -21.39 26.34 -6.47
C LEU A 8 -22.68 26.99 -5.98
N THR A 9 -22.82 28.29 -6.24
CA THR A 9 -24.05 29.05 -6.01
C THR A 9 -24.49 29.77 -7.27
N PHE A 10 -25.79 29.89 -7.47
CA PHE A 10 -26.39 30.53 -8.64
C PHE A 10 -27.12 31.79 -8.17
N GLU A 11 -27.02 32.87 -8.94
CA GLU A 11 -27.77 34.10 -8.69
C GLU A 11 -29.22 33.93 -9.15
N ASN A 12 -29.43 33.21 -10.26
CA ASN A 12 -30.73 32.98 -10.87
C ASN A 12 -31.21 31.53 -10.66
N GLU A 13 -32.47 31.34 -10.23
CA GLU A 13 -33.06 30.00 -10.10
C GLU A 13 -33.23 29.32 -11.48
N LYS A 14 -33.41 30.10 -12.56
CA LYS A 14 -33.46 29.60 -13.95
C LYS A 14 -32.18 28.86 -14.35
N ASP A 15 -31.01 29.39 -13.97
CA ASP A 15 -29.71 28.76 -14.27
C ASP A 15 -29.54 27.44 -13.53
N LYS A 16 -29.99 27.40 -12.26
CA LYS A 16 -30.01 26.20 -11.45
C LYS A 16 -30.92 25.12 -12.03
N GLN A 17 -32.10 25.48 -12.50
CA GLN A 17 -33.00 24.54 -13.18
C GLN A 17 -32.38 24.01 -14.48
N THR A 18 -31.79 24.90 -15.29
CA THR A 18 -31.09 24.54 -16.54
C THR A 18 -29.95 23.56 -16.27
N LEU A 19 -29.17 23.76 -15.21
CA LEU A 19 -28.12 22.83 -14.80
C LEU A 19 -28.69 21.46 -14.40
N ILE A 20 -29.78 21.43 -13.61
CA ILE A 20 -30.42 20.17 -13.19
C ILE A 20 -30.87 19.37 -14.41
N GLU A 21 -31.48 20.02 -15.40
CA GLU A 21 -31.90 19.38 -16.64
C GLU A 21 -30.74 18.82 -17.44
N LEU A 22 -29.67 19.60 -17.59
CA LEU A 22 -28.44 19.17 -18.27
C LEU A 22 -27.81 17.96 -17.55
N MET A 23 -27.71 18.00 -16.22
CA MET A 23 -27.19 16.89 -15.40
C MET A 23 -28.05 15.63 -15.57
N ARG A 24 -29.38 15.78 -15.64
CA ARG A 24 -30.32 14.67 -15.86
C ARG A 24 -30.12 14.03 -17.23
N LYS A 25 -30.00 14.84 -18.28
CA LYS A 25 -29.72 14.39 -19.66
C LYS A 25 -28.36 13.69 -19.73
N PHE A 26 -27.30 14.31 -19.21
CA PHE A 26 -25.96 13.74 -19.15
C PHE A 26 -25.92 12.42 -18.39
N SER A 27 -26.51 12.36 -17.20
CA SER A 27 -26.52 11.15 -16.38
C SER A 27 -27.24 10.00 -17.08
N SER A 28 -28.34 10.28 -17.79
CA SER A 28 -29.06 9.28 -18.60
C SER A 28 -28.21 8.81 -19.78
N CYS A 29 -27.59 9.72 -20.52
CA CYS A 29 -26.65 9.40 -21.60
C CYS A 29 -25.49 8.53 -21.12
N PHE A 30 -24.88 8.84 -19.97
CA PHE A 30 -23.82 8.07 -19.33
C PHE A 30 -24.25 6.63 -18.99
N LYS A 31 -25.42 6.46 -18.36
CA LYS A 31 -25.94 5.12 -18.02
C LYS A 31 -26.28 4.31 -19.26
N TYR A 32 -26.89 4.96 -20.26
CA TYR A 32 -27.23 4.30 -21.52
C TYR A 32 -25.95 3.84 -22.23
N SER A 33 -24.96 4.74 -22.36
CA SER A 33 -23.64 4.43 -22.92
C SER A 33 -22.98 3.25 -22.21
N TYR A 34 -23.04 3.21 -20.87
CA TYR A 34 -22.48 2.10 -20.08
C TYR A 34 -23.09 0.75 -20.44
N ASN A 35 -24.42 0.66 -20.57
CA ASN A 35 -25.09 -0.58 -20.94
C ASN A 35 -24.73 -1.01 -22.37
N ARG A 36 -24.80 -0.10 -23.34
CA ARG A 36 -24.45 -0.39 -24.74
C ARG A 36 -22.99 -0.81 -24.91
N LEU A 37 -22.06 -0.21 -24.15
CA LEU A 37 -20.66 -0.61 -24.16
C LEU A 37 -20.47 -2.04 -23.63
N LEU A 38 -21.27 -2.48 -22.65
CA LEU A 38 -21.26 -3.86 -22.18
C LEU A 38 -21.87 -4.86 -23.18
N GLU A 39 -22.74 -4.38 -24.05
CA GLU A 39 -23.33 -5.14 -25.16
C GLU A 39 -22.43 -5.18 -26.40
N GLY A 40 -21.30 -4.46 -26.40
CA GLY A 40 -20.31 -4.50 -27.48
C GLY A 40 -20.39 -3.35 -28.50
N HIS A 41 -21.27 -2.36 -28.30
CA HIS A 41 -21.39 -1.22 -29.21
C HIS A 41 -20.10 -0.38 -29.27
N SER A 42 -19.74 0.10 -30.47
CA SER A 42 -18.56 0.94 -30.65
C SER A 42 -18.82 2.37 -30.16
N ARG A 43 -17.73 3.10 -29.84
CA ARG A 43 -17.82 4.53 -29.49
C ARG A 43 -18.38 5.37 -30.64
N LYS A 44 -18.04 5.02 -31.89
CA LYS A 44 -18.42 5.83 -33.07
C LYS A 44 -19.93 5.79 -33.27
N ASP A 45 -20.53 4.62 -33.11
CA ASP A 45 -21.98 4.41 -33.28
C ASP A 45 -22.74 5.16 -32.19
N LEU A 46 -22.33 4.96 -30.94
CA LEU A 46 -22.92 5.65 -29.80
C LEU A 46 -22.86 7.17 -29.93
N LYS A 47 -21.76 7.73 -30.43
CA LYS A 47 -21.66 9.19 -30.54
C LYS A 47 -22.72 9.79 -31.48
N LYS A 48 -23.02 9.12 -32.61
CA LYS A 48 -24.00 9.60 -33.58
C LYS A 48 -25.41 9.56 -33.01
N ASP A 49 -25.77 8.45 -32.37
CA ASP A 49 -27.14 8.20 -31.92
C ASP A 49 -27.49 9.00 -30.66
N LEU A 50 -26.55 9.05 -29.71
CA LEU A 50 -26.81 9.64 -28.40
C LEU A 50 -26.95 11.16 -28.44
N GLN A 51 -26.33 11.83 -29.40
CA GLN A 51 -26.46 13.29 -29.54
C GLN A 51 -27.91 13.68 -29.84
N LYS A 52 -28.55 13.01 -30.81
CA LYS A 52 -29.96 13.24 -31.15
C LYS A 52 -30.87 12.76 -30.01
N MET A 53 -30.61 11.58 -29.46
CA MET A 53 -31.46 10.96 -28.44
C MET A 53 -31.56 11.76 -27.13
N PHE A 54 -30.44 12.32 -26.65
CA PHE A 54 -30.41 13.02 -25.35
C PHE A 54 -30.44 14.55 -25.48
N ASN A 55 -30.37 15.08 -26.70
CA ASN A 55 -30.31 16.50 -27.01
C ASN A 55 -29.31 17.25 -26.10
N ILE A 56 -28.04 16.83 -26.17
CA ILE A 56 -26.91 17.44 -25.48
C ILE A 56 -25.75 17.63 -26.46
N ASN A 57 -24.86 18.58 -26.18
CA ASN A 57 -23.68 18.85 -27.00
C ASN A 57 -22.85 17.57 -27.24
N SER A 58 -22.32 17.40 -28.45
CA SER A 58 -21.50 16.26 -28.88
C SER A 58 -20.30 15.98 -27.96
N ARG A 59 -19.70 17.01 -27.35
CA ARG A 59 -18.63 16.86 -26.36
C ARG A 59 -19.12 16.22 -25.06
N TYR A 60 -20.31 16.57 -24.58
CA TYR A 60 -20.90 15.92 -23.41
C TYR A 60 -21.27 14.46 -23.68
N VAL A 61 -21.72 14.13 -24.90
CA VAL A 61 -21.91 12.73 -25.32
C VAL A 61 -20.59 11.96 -25.25
N ASP A 62 -19.53 12.51 -25.85
CA ASP A 62 -18.19 11.91 -25.79
C ASP A 62 -17.70 11.74 -24.35
N ASP A 63 -17.91 12.74 -23.49
CA ASP A 63 -17.53 12.71 -22.07
C ASP A 63 -18.35 11.67 -21.28
N ALA A 64 -19.64 11.48 -21.61
CA ALA A 64 -20.49 10.43 -21.04
C ALA A 64 -20.01 9.03 -21.44
N ILE A 65 -19.70 8.81 -22.72
CA ILE A 65 -19.12 7.54 -23.22
C ILE A 65 -17.75 7.29 -22.56
N PHE A 66 -16.90 8.32 -22.47
CA PHE A 66 -15.59 8.23 -21.83
C PHE A 66 -15.72 7.82 -20.35
N LYS A 67 -16.59 8.50 -19.61
CA LYS A 67 -16.86 8.18 -18.18
C LYS A 67 -17.41 6.76 -18.03
N ALA A 68 -18.24 6.29 -18.95
CA ALA A 68 -18.77 4.92 -18.97
C ALA A 68 -17.66 3.88 -19.19
N LYS A 69 -16.82 4.08 -20.21
CA LYS A 69 -15.64 3.21 -20.45
C LYS A 69 -14.70 3.19 -19.26
N TRP A 70 -14.41 4.36 -18.68
CA TRP A 70 -13.56 4.46 -17.50
C TRP A 70 -14.12 3.65 -16.32
N LEU A 71 -15.43 3.69 -16.09
CA LEU A 71 -16.07 2.91 -15.03
C LEU A 71 -15.95 1.40 -15.27
N ILE A 72 -16.14 0.94 -16.52
CA ILE A 72 -15.97 -0.47 -16.90
C ILE A 72 -14.53 -0.92 -16.65
N ASN A 73 -13.54 -0.16 -17.15
CA ASN A 73 -12.12 -0.46 -16.95
C ASN A 73 -11.77 -0.51 -15.46
N SER A 74 -12.25 0.46 -14.67
CA SER A 74 -12.03 0.47 -13.23
C SER A 74 -12.63 -0.74 -12.51
N CYS A 75 -13.74 -1.30 -13.01
CA CYS A 75 -14.29 -2.55 -12.49
C CYS A 75 -13.40 -3.74 -12.83
N ILE A 76 -12.93 -3.84 -14.07
CA ILE A 76 -12.05 -4.91 -14.55
C ILE A 76 -10.72 -4.91 -13.78
N GLU A 77 -10.09 -3.74 -13.65
CA GLU A 77 -8.84 -3.56 -12.88
C GLU A 77 -8.97 -3.95 -11.40
N ARG A 78 -10.19 -3.90 -10.85
CA ARG A 78 -10.49 -4.30 -9.47
C ARG A 78 -10.99 -5.74 -9.36
N GLU A 79 -10.94 -6.50 -10.44
CA GLU A 79 -11.47 -7.87 -10.53
C GLU A 79 -12.96 -7.94 -10.15
N GLN A 80 -13.72 -6.89 -10.49
CA GLN A 80 -15.15 -6.79 -10.24
C GLN A 80 -15.93 -6.99 -11.53
N ASN A 81 -17.05 -7.70 -11.44
CA ASN A 81 -17.93 -7.90 -12.59
C ASN A 81 -18.64 -6.58 -12.97
N PRO A 82 -18.37 -5.99 -14.16
CA PRO A 82 -18.95 -4.72 -14.56
C PRO A 82 -20.48 -4.82 -14.82
N LYS A 83 -21.03 -6.02 -15.09
CA LYS A 83 -22.48 -6.22 -15.25
C LYS A 83 -23.25 -6.06 -13.92
N LYS A 84 -22.57 -6.06 -12.77
CA LYS A 84 -23.18 -5.95 -11.43
C LYS A 84 -23.10 -4.52 -10.84
N VAL A 85 -22.77 -3.52 -11.65
CA VAL A 85 -22.65 -2.12 -11.19
C VAL A 85 -24.03 -1.53 -10.90
N ILE A 86 -24.16 -0.86 -9.76
CA ILE A 86 -25.38 -0.17 -9.33
C ILE A 86 -25.14 1.34 -9.29
N PHE A 87 -25.69 2.05 -10.27
CA PHE A 87 -25.70 3.52 -10.29
C PHE A 87 -26.45 4.09 -9.08
N GLY A 88 -25.94 5.17 -8.49
CA GLY A 88 -26.42 5.71 -7.21
C GLY A 88 -25.74 5.08 -5.97
N GLY A 89 -25.02 3.97 -6.17
CA GLY A 89 -24.14 3.35 -5.17
C GLY A 89 -24.76 2.14 -4.47
N LYS A 90 -24.04 1.01 -4.49
CA LYS A 90 -24.46 -0.28 -3.92
C LYS A 90 -24.92 -0.19 -2.46
N ARG A 91 -24.19 0.55 -1.61
CA ARG A 91 -24.51 0.68 -0.17
C ARG A 91 -25.86 1.38 0.06
N LEU A 92 -26.15 2.45 -0.69
CA LEU A 92 -27.44 3.15 -0.58
C LEU A 92 -28.58 2.28 -1.11
N PHE A 93 -28.34 1.57 -2.22
CA PHE A 93 -29.31 0.62 -2.75
C PHE A 93 -29.63 -0.51 -1.75
N GLN A 94 -28.61 -1.05 -1.09
CA GLN A 94 -28.80 -2.05 -0.03
C GLN A 94 -29.60 -1.51 1.16
N LEU A 95 -29.30 -0.29 1.62
CA LEU A 95 -30.09 0.36 2.67
C LEU A 95 -31.56 0.54 2.27
N LEU A 96 -31.82 0.93 1.03
CA LEU A 96 -33.20 1.07 0.52
C LEU A 96 -33.94 -0.26 0.40
N LYS A 97 -33.22 -1.39 0.27
CA LYS A 97 -33.81 -2.74 0.27
C LYS A 97 -34.26 -3.19 1.66
N ASN A 98 -33.71 -2.62 2.73
CA ASN A 98 -34.07 -3.01 4.11
C ASN A 98 -35.50 -2.56 4.44
N LYS A 99 -36.35 -3.52 4.83
CA LYS A 99 -37.76 -3.30 5.19
C LYS A 99 -37.96 -2.52 6.49
N HIS A 100 -36.94 -2.44 7.35
CA HIS A 100 -36.98 -1.72 8.63
C HIS A 100 -36.75 -0.21 8.49
N ILE A 101 -36.29 0.27 7.33
CA ILE A 101 -36.06 1.70 7.08
C ILE A 101 -37.30 2.28 6.40
N ASN A 102 -38.13 2.98 7.18
CA ASN A 102 -39.42 3.52 6.77
C ASN A 102 -39.53 5.04 7.04
N GLY A 103 -40.63 5.65 6.57
CA GLY A 103 -40.98 7.05 6.79
C GLY A 103 -39.98 8.07 6.22
N LYS A 104 -39.89 9.24 6.85
CA LYS A 104 -39.05 10.38 6.42
C LYS A 104 -37.59 10.01 6.20
N TYR A 105 -37.04 9.07 6.96
CA TYR A 105 -35.64 8.63 6.79
C TYR A 105 -35.44 7.85 5.48
N ARG A 106 -36.40 6.99 5.11
CA ARG A 106 -36.39 6.28 3.83
C ARG A 106 -36.46 7.24 2.65
N GLU A 107 -37.32 8.26 2.73
CA GLU A 107 -37.46 9.30 1.70
C GLU A 107 -36.16 10.07 1.50
N LYS A 108 -35.50 10.50 2.58
CA LYS A 108 -34.17 11.13 2.52
C LYS A 108 -33.13 10.23 1.83
N LEU A 109 -33.12 8.93 2.14
CA LEU A 109 -32.23 7.97 1.47
C LEU A 109 -32.57 7.79 -0.02
N LYS A 110 -33.85 7.77 -0.37
CA LYS A 110 -34.34 7.67 -1.76
C LYS A 110 -33.91 8.90 -2.55
N GLN A 111 -34.10 10.10 -2.00
CA GLN A 111 -33.65 11.35 -2.60
C GLN A 111 -32.14 11.34 -2.83
N LYS A 112 -31.35 10.96 -1.81
CA LYS A 112 -29.89 10.86 -1.91
C LYS A 112 -29.42 9.86 -2.97
N TRP A 113 -30.13 8.74 -3.14
CA TRP A 113 -29.84 7.76 -4.18
C TRP A 113 -30.18 8.29 -5.58
N GLN A 114 -31.32 8.99 -5.72
CA GLN A 114 -31.72 9.64 -6.97
C GLN A 114 -30.73 10.74 -7.37
N ASP A 115 -30.31 11.59 -6.43
CA ASP A 115 -29.33 12.65 -6.67
C ASP A 115 -28.03 12.09 -7.22
N ARG A 116 -27.51 11.01 -6.60
CA ARG A 116 -26.29 10.34 -7.10
C ARG A 116 -26.45 9.68 -8.47
N ARG A 117 -27.68 9.36 -8.88
CA ARG A 117 -27.99 8.64 -10.14
C ARG A 117 -28.36 9.59 -11.29
N LYS A 118 -28.85 10.78 -10.98
CA LYS A 118 -29.42 11.74 -11.96
C LYS A 118 -28.72 13.08 -11.99
N HIS A 119 -28.02 13.47 -10.92
CA HIS A 119 -27.43 14.80 -10.79
C HIS A 119 -25.91 14.71 -10.78
N CYS A 120 -25.34 14.26 -11.90
CA CYS A 120 -23.91 14.32 -12.22
C CYS A 120 -23.76 14.95 -13.61
N LEU A 121 -22.82 15.89 -13.74
CA LEU A 121 -22.32 16.39 -15.03
C LEU A 121 -20.81 16.27 -15.01
N TYR A 122 -20.22 15.65 -16.02
CA TYR A 122 -18.77 15.55 -16.15
C TYR A 122 -18.34 16.16 -17.47
N SER A 123 -17.29 16.98 -17.41
CA SER A 123 -16.61 17.43 -18.61
C SER A 123 -15.11 17.27 -18.52
N ARG A 124 -14.53 16.70 -19.57
CA ARG A 124 -13.10 16.49 -19.69
C ARG A 124 -12.40 17.75 -20.23
N GLY A 125 -11.24 18.04 -19.65
CA GLY A 125 -10.39 19.13 -20.11
C GLY A 125 -9.64 18.83 -21.41
N ASP A 126 -9.25 19.89 -22.11
CA ASP A 126 -8.50 19.86 -23.36
C ASP A 126 -7.54 21.07 -23.41
N LYS A 127 -6.23 20.79 -23.48
CA LYS A 127 -5.18 21.82 -23.53
C LYS A 127 -5.39 22.77 -24.70
N SER A 128 -5.77 22.25 -25.86
CA SER A 128 -6.00 23.06 -27.08
C SER A 128 -7.22 23.98 -26.98
N LYS A 129 -8.05 23.81 -25.96
CA LYS A 129 -9.30 24.56 -25.75
C LYS A 129 -9.28 25.35 -24.44
N LYS A 130 -8.11 25.86 -24.05
CA LYS A 130 -7.88 26.67 -22.85
C LYS A 130 -8.27 25.93 -21.56
N GLY A 131 -7.88 24.66 -21.48
CA GLY A 131 -8.05 23.81 -20.30
C GLY A 131 -9.38 23.07 -20.23
N ASN A 132 -10.53 23.75 -20.31
CA ASN A 132 -11.85 23.12 -20.41
C ASN A 132 -12.83 24.01 -21.20
N LEU A 133 -13.52 23.45 -22.20
CA LEU A 133 -14.40 24.21 -23.07
C LEU A 133 -15.83 24.34 -22.50
N ASN A 134 -16.34 23.24 -21.91
CA ASN A 134 -17.72 23.11 -21.49
C ASN A 134 -17.94 23.57 -20.04
N THR A 135 -16.95 23.41 -19.17
CA THR A 135 -16.99 23.85 -17.76
C THR A 135 -15.71 24.60 -17.46
N ARG A 136 -15.70 25.91 -17.73
CA ARG A 136 -14.53 26.76 -17.68
C ARG A 136 -14.55 27.65 -16.44
N ILE A 137 -13.40 27.79 -15.79
CA ILE A 137 -13.19 28.79 -14.74
C ILE A 137 -12.84 30.12 -15.39
N GLU A 138 -13.58 31.16 -15.04
CA GLU A 138 -13.39 32.53 -15.54
C GLU A 138 -13.29 33.49 -14.36
N PHE A 139 -12.57 34.59 -14.59
CA PHE A 139 -12.31 35.63 -13.61
C PHE A 139 -13.11 36.86 -14.04
N GLU A 140 -14.12 37.24 -13.25
CA GLU A 140 -14.95 38.42 -13.50
C GLU A 140 -14.77 39.41 -12.34
N LYS A 141 -14.08 40.52 -12.59
CA LYS A 141 -13.73 41.52 -11.56
C LYS A 141 -13.09 40.82 -10.34
N ASP A 142 -13.79 40.81 -9.21
CA ASP A 142 -13.34 40.22 -7.94
C ASP A 142 -13.92 38.81 -7.67
N LYS A 143 -14.61 38.20 -8.64
CA LYS A 143 -15.27 36.90 -8.49
C LYS A 143 -14.66 35.85 -9.42
N ILE A 144 -14.52 34.64 -8.88
CA ILE A 144 -14.20 33.44 -9.66
C ILE A 144 -15.52 32.73 -9.96
N ILE A 145 -15.81 32.55 -11.23
CA ILE A 145 -17.03 31.89 -11.70
C ILE A 145 -16.70 30.61 -12.47
N LEU A 146 -17.66 29.68 -12.47
CA LEU A 146 -17.66 28.52 -13.34
C LEU A 146 -18.69 28.73 -14.44
N ARG A 147 -18.22 28.96 -15.67
CA ARG A 147 -19.05 29.01 -16.87
C ARG A 147 -19.35 27.60 -17.35
N ILE A 148 -20.64 27.26 -17.47
CA ILE A 148 -21.12 25.95 -17.90
C ILE A 148 -21.88 26.10 -19.22
N ASN A 149 -21.43 25.39 -20.25
CA ASN A 149 -22.09 25.36 -21.56
C ASN A 149 -23.35 24.48 -21.47
N THR A 150 -24.50 25.00 -21.90
CA THR A 150 -25.77 24.27 -21.84
C THR A 150 -26.23 23.72 -23.20
N GLY A 151 -25.49 24.01 -24.27
CA GLY A 151 -25.85 23.71 -25.67
C GLY A 151 -26.02 25.00 -26.48
N GLU A 152 -26.04 24.90 -27.81
CA GLU A 152 -26.44 26.01 -28.72
C GLU A 152 -25.72 27.35 -28.50
N ARG A 153 -24.47 27.34 -28.02
CA ARG A 153 -23.72 28.57 -27.63
C ARG A 153 -24.40 29.36 -26.50
N ASN A 154 -25.11 28.67 -25.61
CA ASN A 154 -25.64 29.21 -24.37
C ASN A 154 -24.76 28.80 -23.19
N TRP A 155 -24.64 29.69 -22.22
CA TRP A 155 -23.85 29.47 -21.01
C TRP A 155 -24.61 29.95 -19.78
N ILE A 156 -24.50 29.19 -18.70
CA ILE A 156 -24.89 29.61 -17.35
C ILE A 156 -23.64 29.86 -16.52
N LYS A 157 -23.75 30.73 -15.51
CA LYS A 157 -22.64 31.09 -14.63
C LYS A 157 -22.95 30.63 -13.21
N ALA A 158 -21.97 30.00 -12.57
CA ALA A 158 -22.06 29.61 -11.16
C ALA A 158 -20.93 30.29 -10.37
N ASN A 159 -21.30 31.00 -9.31
CA ASN A 159 -20.33 31.57 -8.38
C ASN A 159 -19.62 30.45 -7.60
N ILE A 160 -18.29 30.50 -7.53
CA ILE A 160 -17.49 29.54 -6.79
C ILE A 160 -17.32 30.02 -5.35
N LYS A 161 -17.89 29.29 -4.39
CA LYS A 161 -17.68 29.52 -2.95
C LYS A 161 -16.66 28.53 -2.41
N ARG A 162 -15.48 29.04 -2.07
CA ARG A 162 -14.43 28.27 -1.39
C ARG A 162 -13.59 29.19 -0.50
N ALA A 163 -13.58 28.90 0.80
CA ALA A 163 -12.66 29.53 1.74
C ALA A 163 -11.27 28.90 1.61
N VAL A 164 -10.23 29.74 1.59
CA VAL A 164 -8.82 29.33 1.60
C VAL A 164 -8.29 29.61 3.00
N ASN A 165 -8.09 28.55 3.78
CA ASN A 165 -7.73 28.70 5.20
C ASN A 165 -6.23 28.49 5.46
N ARG A 166 -5.42 28.23 4.43
CA ARG A 166 -4.00 27.88 4.57
C ARG A 166 -3.19 28.52 3.45
N GLN A 167 -2.02 29.07 3.80
CA GLN A 167 -1.08 29.69 2.86
C GLN A 167 -0.68 28.75 1.71
N ASN A 168 -0.59 27.44 1.98
CA ASN A 168 -0.21 26.42 0.99
C ASN A 168 -1.41 25.59 0.45
N ASP A 169 -2.62 26.16 0.34
CA ASP A 169 -3.74 25.46 -0.29
C ASP A 169 -3.48 25.22 -1.78
N LYS A 170 -3.68 23.98 -2.23
CA LYS A 170 -3.61 23.59 -3.64
C LYS A 170 -4.59 24.35 -4.55
N TRP A 171 -5.63 24.96 -3.97
CA TRP A 171 -6.50 25.88 -4.68
C TRP A 171 -5.76 27.12 -5.15
N THR A 172 -4.97 27.74 -4.28
CA THR A 172 -4.20 28.93 -4.60
C THR A 172 -3.24 28.64 -5.75
N ASN A 173 -2.51 27.53 -5.66
CA ASN A 173 -1.62 27.08 -6.74
C ASN A 173 -2.40 26.84 -8.05
N PHE A 174 -3.53 26.14 -7.99
CA PHE A 174 -4.34 25.89 -9.18
C PHE A 174 -4.87 27.18 -9.83
N ILE A 175 -5.29 28.15 -9.03
CA ILE A 175 -5.73 29.46 -9.54
C ILE A 175 -4.56 30.24 -10.12
N ALA A 176 -3.39 30.24 -9.45
CA ALA A 176 -2.17 30.86 -9.97
C ALA A 176 -1.73 30.23 -11.30
N ASP A 177 -1.74 28.89 -11.40
CA ASP A 177 -1.43 28.14 -12.63
C ASP A 177 -2.40 28.54 -13.76
N LEU A 178 -3.69 28.70 -13.47
CA LEU A 178 -4.68 29.15 -14.46
C LEU A 178 -4.44 30.60 -14.93
N ILE A 179 -4.08 31.51 -14.02
CA ILE A 179 -3.74 32.90 -14.35
C ILE A 179 -2.48 32.94 -15.21
N GLN A 180 -1.43 32.22 -14.80
CA GLN A 180 -0.18 32.10 -15.57
C GLN A 180 -0.43 31.50 -16.95
N ALA A 181 -1.26 30.45 -17.05
CA ALA A 181 -1.63 29.84 -18.33
C ALA A 181 -2.37 30.80 -19.26
N ASN A 182 -3.21 31.69 -18.71
CA ASN A 182 -3.88 32.74 -19.49
C ASN A 182 -2.90 33.80 -19.99
N GLN A 183 -1.90 34.19 -19.19
CA GLN A 183 -0.89 35.18 -19.56
C GLN A 183 0.11 34.64 -20.59
N THR A 184 0.56 33.39 -20.40
CA THR A 184 1.60 32.75 -21.23
C THR A 184 1.06 31.98 -22.43
N ASN A 185 -0.27 31.83 -22.54
CA ASN A 185 -0.95 30.91 -23.46
C ASN A 185 -0.54 29.42 -23.31
N GLN A 186 0.14 29.05 -22.22
CA GLN A 186 0.53 27.67 -21.92
C GLN A 186 -0.53 26.96 -21.10
N TYR A 187 -1.64 26.61 -21.75
CA TYR A 187 -2.76 25.96 -21.09
C TYR A 187 -2.47 24.52 -20.64
N PHE A 188 -3.21 24.07 -19.64
CA PHE A 188 -3.23 22.68 -19.18
C PHE A 188 -4.67 22.17 -19.02
N PRO A 189 -4.94 20.89 -19.30
CA PRO A 189 -6.28 20.35 -19.22
C PRO A 189 -6.70 20.13 -17.75
N TYR A 190 -7.93 20.51 -17.44
CA TYR A 190 -8.59 20.15 -16.18
C TYR A 190 -10.01 19.67 -16.43
N SER A 191 -10.39 18.58 -15.78
CA SER A 191 -11.75 18.05 -15.83
C SER A 191 -12.58 18.58 -14.67
N VAL A 192 -13.88 18.76 -14.88
CA VAL A 192 -14.82 19.19 -13.84
C VAL A 192 -15.96 18.20 -13.76
N GLU A 193 -16.22 17.69 -12.56
CA GLU A 193 -17.42 16.92 -12.25
C GLU A 193 -18.32 17.70 -11.29
N ILE A 194 -19.50 18.07 -11.73
CA ILE A 194 -20.51 18.73 -10.91
C ILE A 194 -21.45 17.68 -10.33
N ARG A 195 -21.69 17.73 -9.02
CA ARG A 195 -22.61 16.82 -8.31
C ARG A 195 -23.55 17.60 -7.40
N LYS A 196 -24.78 17.13 -7.29
CA LYS A 196 -25.73 17.57 -6.27
C LYS A 196 -25.57 16.73 -5.00
N ILE A 197 -25.30 17.36 -3.86
CA ILE A 197 -25.09 16.73 -2.55
C ILE A 197 -25.87 17.53 -1.52
N ASN A 198 -26.84 16.89 -0.85
CA ASN A 198 -27.67 17.53 0.18
C ASN A 198 -28.30 18.86 -0.31
N ASN A 199 -28.91 18.86 -1.50
CA ASN A 199 -29.48 20.02 -2.20
C ASN A 199 -28.50 21.10 -2.68
N ASP A 200 -27.23 21.05 -2.29
CA ASP A 200 -26.19 21.94 -2.80
C ASP A 200 -25.46 21.37 -4.02
N PHE A 201 -24.87 22.24 -4.83
CA PHE A 201 -24.01 21.85 -5.96
C PHE A 201 -22.55 21.98 -5.58
N TYR A 202 -21.77 20.96 -5.95
CA TYR A 202 -20.32 20.95 -5.76
C TYR A 202 -19.63 20.62 -7.08
N ALA A 203 -18.59 21.38 -7.40
CA ALA A 203 -17.68 21.04 -8.49
C ALA A 203 -16.46 20.32 -7.92
N PHE A 204 -16.09 19.21 -8.55
CA PHE A 204 -14.86 18.46 -8.32
C PHE A 204 -13.95 18.67 -9.53
N ILE A 205 -12.87 19.43 -9.34
CA ILE A 205 -11.96 19.82 -10.41
C ILE A 205 -10.72 18.94 -10.32
N SER A 206 -10.45 18.15 -11.36
CA SER A 206 -9.31 17.24 -11.42
C SER A 206 -8.34 17.63 -12.51
N TYR A 207 -7.06 17.80 -12.17
CA TYR A 207 -5.99 18.15 -13.09
C TYR A 207 -4.70 17.38 -12.76
N GLU A 208 -3.79 17.30 -13.73
CA GLU A 208 -2.46 16.76 -13.50
C GLU A 208 -1.57 17.86 -12.92
N GLU A 209 -0.95 17.57 -11.79
CA GLU A 209 0.04 18.46 -11.19
C GLU A 209 1.24 18.50 -12.13
N ILE A 210 1.45 19.63 -12.80
CA ILE A 210 2.57 19.84 -13.72
C ILE A 210 3.83 19.98 -12.86
N LYS A 211 4.58 18.90 -12.73
CA LYS A 211 5.93 18.90 -12.14
C LYS A 211 6.82 18.05 -13.02
N THR A 212 7.43 18.72 -13.99
CA THR A 212 8.42 18.20 -14.94
C THR A 212 9.81 18.77 -14.66
N GLU A 213 10.05 19.26 -13.45
CA GLU A 213 11.40 19.63 -13.06
C GLU A 213 12.17 18.38 -12.65
N GLU A 214 13.39 18.26 -13.18
CA GLU A 214 14.31 17.20 -12.82
C GLU A 214 14.63 17.22 -11.31
N PRO A 215 14.89 16.05 -10.70
CA PRO A 215 15.27 15.99 -9.30
C PRO A 215 16.59 16.75 -9.07
N ILE A 216 16.63 17.61 -8.06
CA ILE A 216 17.85 18.28 -7.60
C ILE A 216 18.64 17.33 -6.70
N ILE A 217 17.94 16.61 -5.82
CA ILE A 217 18.54 15.68 -4.89
C ILE A 217 18.59 14.30 -5.56
N THR A 218 19.77 13.92 -6.03
CA THR A 218 20.03 12.67 -6.75
C THR A 218 20.80 11.68 -5.89
N LYS A 219 20.97 10.46 -6.41
CA LYS A 219 21.77 9.39 -5.80
C LYS A 219 23.26 9.73 -5.66
N ASP A 220 23.75 10.78 -6.29
CA ASP A 220 25.16 11.19 -6.26
C ASP A 220 25.58 11.66 -4.86
N ASN A 221 24.60 12.13 -4.07
CA ASN A 221 24.78 12.47 -2.65
C ASN A 221 24.57 11.27 -1.70
N GLY A 222 24.35 10.08 -2.26
CA GLY A 222 23.93 8.89 -1.53
C GLY A 222 22.40 8.71 -1.51
N VAL A 223 21.96 7.65 -0.82
CA VAL A 223 20.55 7.25 -0.79
C VAL A 223 20.08 6.84 0.60
N ILE A 224 18.79 7.00 0.87
CA ILE A 224 18.09 6.43 2.01
C ILE A 224 17.37 5.18 1.54
N GLY A 225 17.87 4.01 1.94
CA GLY A 225 17.17 2.75 1.74
C GLY A 225 16.01 2.62 2.71
N ILE A 226 14.81 2.34 2.21
CA ILE A 226 13.59 2.20 3.00
C ILE A 226 13.05 0.78 2.90
N ASP A 227 12.91 0.11 4.05
CA ASP A 227 12.20 -1.15 4.18
C ASP A 227 11.00 -1.02 5.15
N ILE A 228 9.84 -1.57 4.80
CA ILE A 228 8.61 -1.46 5.59
C ILE A 228 8.23 -2.83 6.13
N ASN A 229 8.23 -2.97 7.45
CA ASN A 229 8.04 -4.25 8.11
C ASN A 229 6.74 -4.34 8.91
N ALA A 230 6.16 -5.55 8.93
CA ALA A 230 4.88 -5.83 9.60
C ALA A 230 5.02 -6.13 11.10
N ASN A 231 6.21 -6.57 11.55
CA ASN A 231 6.41 -7.05 12.92
C ASN A 231 7.88 -6.98 13.38
N PRO A 232 8.26 -5.97 14.19
CA PRO A 232 7.39 -4.92 14.69
C PRO A 232 6.99 -4.02 13.53
N PHE A 233 5.86 -3.35 13.71
CA PHE A 233 5.28 -2.53 12.68
C PHE A 233 6.04 -1.20 12.62
N HIS A 234 6.99 -1.10 11.68
CA HIS A 234 7.88 0.05 11.55
C HIS A 234 8.46 0.18 10.15
N ILE A 235 9.08 1.32 9.90
CA ILE A 235 9.90 1.61 8.72
C ILE A 235 11.36 1.61 9.17
N ALA A 236 12.16 0.77 8.54
CA ALA A 236 13.61 0.73 8.69
C ALA A 236 14.24 1.63 7.62
N MET A 237 15.10 2.56 8.05
CA MET A 237 15.81 3.48 7.17
C MET A 237 17.32 3.30 7.36
N ALA A 238 18.03 3.11 6.26
CA ALA A 238 19.49 3.04 6.24
C ALA A 238 20.03 4.12 5.30
N PHE A 239 20.88 4.99 5.84
CA PHE A 239 21.53 6.04 5.08
C PHE A 239 22.81 5.50 4.49
N VAL A 240 22.94 5.58 3.16
CA VAL A 240 24.03 4.98 2.40
C VAL A 240 24.76 6.10 1.65
N LYS A 241 26.08 6.15 1.84
CA LYS A 241 26.97 7.07 1.13
C LYS A 241 27.10 6.65 -0.34
N LYS A 242 27.62 7.54 -1.19
CA LYS A 242 27.84 7.29 -2.62
C LYS A 242 28.73 6.06 -2.91
N ASP A 243 29.66 5.76 -2.00
CA ASP A 243 30.56 4.60 -2.05
C ASP A 243 29.87 3.28 -1.61
N GLY A 244 28.59 3.34 -1.22
CA GLY A 244 27.81 2.21 -0.75
C GLY A 244 27.97 1.90 0.73
N ASN A 245 28.78 2.65 1.49
CA ASN A 245 28.98 2.41 2.91
C ASN A 245 27.81 2.93 3.75
N LEU A 246 27.57 2.28 4.88
CA LEU A 246 26.53 2.69 5.84
C LEU A 246 26.98 3.97 6.54
N GLU A 247 26.11 4.97 6.56
CA GLU A 247 26.36 6.26 7.23
C GLU A 247 25.67 6.31 8.60
N SER A 248 24.38 6.01 8.62
CA SER A 248 23.55 6.03 9.82
C SER A 248 22.29 5.19 9.60
N ILE A 249 21.53 4.96 10.67
CA ILE A 249 20.30 4.18 10.66
C ILE A 249 19.22 4.93 11.45
N GLU A 250 17.98 4.80 11.01
CA GLU A 250 16.83 5.33 11.74
C GLU A 250 15.64 4.36 11.64
N LYS A 251 14.74 4.42 12.62
CA LYS A 251 13.51 3.62 12.66
C LYS A 251 12.32 4.50 12.96
N LEU A 252 11.24 4.34 12.17
CA LEU A 252 9.98 5.02 12.40
C LEU A 252 8.90 3.99 12.74
N TYR A 253 8.44 3.98 13.98
CA TYR A 253 7.39 3.06 14.42
C TYR A 253 6.01 3.47 13.91
N LEU A 254 5.25 2.48 13.42
CA LEU A 254 3.95 2.67 12.78
C LEU A 254 2.77 2.27 13.69
N HIS A 255 3.00 2.11 15.00
CA HIS A 255 1.98 1.66 15.94
C HIS A 255 0.78 2.62 16.03
N ASN A 256 0.99 3.92 15.77
CA ASN A 256 -0.04 4.97 15.74
C ASN A 256 -1.15 4.73 14.69
N LEU A 257 -0.92 3.84 13.73
CA LEU A 257 -1.87 3.49 12.67
C LEU A 257 -2.82 2.34 13.05
N LEU A 258 -2.47 1.59 14.09
CA LEU A 258 -3.28 0.47 14.58
C LEU A 258 -4.59 1.00 15.18
N ASN A 259 -5.67 0.25 14.96
CA ASN A 259 -7.01 0.57 15.48
C ASN A 259 -7.59 1.94 15.06
N LYS A 260 -7.01 2.64 14.07
CA LYS A 260 -7.56 3.89 13.53
C LYS A 260 -8.63 3.66 12.46
N THR A 261 -9.45 4.67 12.17
CA THR A 261 -10.37 4.63 11.02
C THR A 261 -9.61 4.72 9.69
N LYS A 262 -10.27 4.41 8.57
CA LYS A 262 -9.64 4.52 7.23
C LYS A 262 -9.13 5.94 6.95
N ASN A 263 -9.91 6.97 7.29
CA ASN A 263 -9.56 8.36 7.05
C ASN A 263 -8.39 8.82 7.94
N GLN A 264 -8.40 8.43 9.21
CA GLN A 264 -7.29 8.71 10.13
C GLN A 264 -5.99 8.04 9.66
N ARG A 265 -6.05 6.77 9.24
CA ARG A 265 -4.86 6.09 8.67
C ARG A 265 -4.35 6.81 7.43
N GLU A 266 -5.24 7.24 6.55
CA GLU A 266 -4.86 7.99 5.34
C GLU A 266 -4.12 9.28 5.71
N TYR A 267 -4.64 10.04 6.68
CA TYR A 267 -4.01 11.25 7.19
C TYR A 267 -2.62 10.99 7.80
N ILE A 268 -2.52 10.04 8.73
CA ILE A 268 -1.25 9.68 9.38
C ILE A 268 -0.23 9.15 8.35
N SER A 269 -0.67 8.41 7.33
CA SER A 269 0.21 7.96 6.24
C SER A 269 0.83 9.12 5.47
N TRP A 270 0.08 10.21 5.27
CA TRP A 270 0.61 11.43 4.66
C TRP A 270 1.63 12.11 5.59
N GLN A 271 1.36 12.18 6.89
CA GLN A 271 2.31 12.74 7.87
C GLN A 271 3.64 11.97 7.86
N ILE A 272 3.58 10.63 7.86
CA ILE A 272 4.77 9.78 7.79
C ILE A 272 5.53 10.00 6.48
N ALA A 273 4.83 10.08 5.35
CA ALA A 273 5.47 10.35 4.06
C ALA A 273 6.11 11.75 4.02
N HIS A 274 5.51 12.76 4.66
CA HIS A 274 6.11 14.07 4.84
C HIS A 274 7.41 13.95 5.63
N GLN A 275 7.36 13.36 6.82
CA GLN A 275 8.52 13.14 7.68
C GLN A 275 9.69 12.47 6.94
N ILE A 276 9.44 11.37 6.21
CA ILE A 276 10.48 10.66 5.44
C ILE A 276 11.10 11.56 4.37
N THR A 277 10.26 12.31 3.65
CA THR A 277 10.75 13.18 2.56
C THR A 277 11.37 14.48 3.06
N ASP A 278 11.03 14.93 4.26
CA ASP A 278 11.71 16.04 4.96
C ASP A 278 13.11 15.59 5.41
N ILE A 279 13.21 14.42 6.05
CA ILE A 279 14.51 13.79 6.39
C ILE A 279 15.39 13.64 5.14
N ALA A 280 14.83 13.15 4.03
CA ALA A 280 15.57 13.02 2.78
C ALA A 280 16.08 14.36 2.23
N LYS A 281 15.28 15.42 2.37
CA LYS A 281 15.67 16.78 1.96
C LYS A 281 16.75 17.35 2.86
N GLU A 282 16.60 17.24 4.18
CA GLU A 282 17.54 17.72 5.19
C GLU A 282 18.90 17.03 5.06
N ARG A 283 18.90 15.71 4.83
CA ARG A 283 20.12 14.92 4.65
C ARG A 283 20.68 14.98 3.23
N ASN A 284 20.00 15.69 2.32
CA ASN A 284 20.35 15.81 0.91
C ASN A 284 20.61 14.45 0.22
N LYS A 285 19.70 13.48 0.39
CA LYS A 285 19.84 12.13 -0.19
C LYS A 285 18.61 11.72 -1.00
N ALA A 286 18.85 10.97 -2.08
CA ALA A 286 17.78 10.32 -2.82
C ALA A 286 17.13 9.20 -2.01
N ILE A 287 15.95 8.74 -2.43
CA ILE A 287 15.20 7.70 -1.71
C ILE A 287 15.21 6.40 -2.53
N ALA A 288 15.58 5.29 -1.89
CA ALA A 288 15.53 3.95 -2.45
C ALA A 288 14.39 3.15 -1.81
N ILE A 289 13.47 2.64 -2.63
CA ILE A 289 12.33 1.83 -2.20
C ILE A 289 12.26 0.54 -2.99
N GLU A 290 11.69 -0.51 -2.39
CA GLU A 290 11.41 -1.73 -3.13
C GLU A 290 10.24 -1.55 -4.11
N ASN A 291 10.36 -2.20 -5.27
CA ASN A 291 9.26 -2.36 -6.22
C ASN A 291 8.30 -3.46 -5.75
N LEU A 292 7.51 -3.16 -4.73
CA LEU A 292 6.50 -4.06 -4.18
C LEU A 292 5.15 -3.86 -4.89
N LYS A 293 4.57 -4.96 -5.40
CA LYS A 293 3.20 -4.97 -5.94
C LYS A 293 2.20 -5.01 -4.78
N ASP A 294 1.99 -6.20 -4.23
CA ASP A 294 1.07 -6.46 -3.12
C ASP A 294 1.66 -7.52 -2.19
N ILE A 295 1.45 -7.33 -0.88
CA ILE A 295 1.86 -8.30 0.13
C ILE A 295 0.67 -9.22 0.44
N PRO A 296 0.85 -10.55 0.42
CA PRO A 296 -0.22 -11.47 0.77
C PRO A 296 -0.67 -11.22 2.22
N LYS A 297 -1.96 -10.94 2.37
CA LYS A 297 -2.59 -10.55 3.65
C LYS A 297 -2.77 -11.72 4.62
N GLY A 298 -2.52 -12.95 4.16
CA GLY A 298 -2.73 -14.19 4.91
C GLY A 298 -4.20 -14.64 4.92
N SER A 299 -4.43 -15.90 5.30
CA SER A 299 -5.75 -16.54 5.34
C SER A 299 -6.07 -17.06 6.74
N LYS A 300 -7.35 -17.22 7.09
CA LYS A 300 -7.76 -17.74 8.40
C LYS A 300 -7.17 -19.15 8.60
N GLY A 301 -6.46 -19.35 9.72
CA GLY A 301 -5.81 -20.62 10.05
C GLY A 301 -4.32 -20.71 9.74
N ASP A 302 -3.68 -19.64 9.24
CA ASP A 302 -2.22 -19.60 9.02
C ASP A 302 -1.36 -19.45 10.31
N GLY A 303 -1.97 -19.52 11.49
CA GLY A 303 -1.29 -19.36 12.80
C GLY A 303 -0.89 -17.93 13.18
N SER A 304 -1.05 -16.94 12.31
CA SER A 304 -0.50 -15.59 12.50
C SER A 304 -1.57 -14.50 12.68
N LYS A 305 -2.51 -14.69 13.61
CA LYS A 305 -3.65 -13.78 13.84
C LYS A 305 -3.24 -12.31 14.00
N LYS A 306 -2.21 -12.02 14.80
CA LYS A 306 -1.68 -10.66 15.02
C LYS A 306 -1.16 -10.04 13.71
N LEU A 307 -0.33 -10.77 12.97
CA LEU A 307 0.23 -10.33 11.68
C LEU A 307 -0.85 -10.08 10.63
N ARG A 308 -1.84 -10.98 10.51
CA ARG A 308 -2.97 -10.79 9.60
C ARG A 308 -3.75 -9.52 9.93
N LYS A 309 -4.02 -9.25 11.21
CA LYS A 309 -4.74 -8.03 11.62
C LYS A 309 -4.00 -6.78 11.12
N ILE A 310 -2.67 -6.73 11.28
CA ILE A 310 -1.83 -5.63 10.79
C ILE A 310 -1.86 -5.55 9.25
N LYS A 311 -1.60 -6.67 8.56
CA LYS A 311 -1.58 -6.74 7.09
C LYS A 311 -2.92 -6.39 6.43
N GLN A 312 -4.04 -6.67 7.09
CA GLN A 312 -5.38 -6.31 6.59
C GLN A 312 -5.68 -4.82 6.77
N GLN A 313 -5.11 -4.18 7.79
CA GLN A 313 -5.33 -2.77 8.08
C GLN A 313 -4.43 -1.84 7.25
N TRP A 314 -3.26 -2.33 6.83
CA TRP A 314 -2.24 -1.51 6.17
C TRP A 314 -2.16 -1.69 4.65
N ILE A 315 -1.96 -0.58 3.94
CA ILE A 315 -1.77 -0.55 2.48
C ILE A 315 -0.32 -0.13 2.20
N TYR A 316 0.59 -1.11 2.17
CA TYR A 316 2.04 -0.88 1.94
C TYR A 316 2.32 -0.03 0.70
N LYS A 317 1.75 -0.43 -0.43
CA LYS A 317 1.83 0.31 -1.69
C LYS A 317 1.35 1.76 -1.56
N GLY A 318 0.29 1.97 -0.78
CA GLY A 318 -0.31 3.28 -0.56
C GLY A 318 0.58 4.25 0.22
N LEU A 319 1.48 3.78 1.08
CA LEU A 319 2.50 4.63 1.71
C LEU A 319 3.66 4.91 0.75
N LEU A 320 4.16 3.88 0.06
CA LEU A 320 5.24 4.05 -0.94
C LEU A 320 4.84 5.03 -2.05
N ASP A 321 3.59 4.97 -2.53
CA ASP A 321 3.10 5.90 -3.54
C ASP A 321 2.97 7.33 -3.00
N LYS A 322 2.61 7.51 -1.72
CA LYS A 322 2.64 8.84 -1.07
C LYS A 322 4.06 9.39 -0.98
N ILE A 323 5.04 8.57 -0.61
CA ILE A 323 6.46 8.94 -0.58
C ILE A 323 6.91 9.36 -1.98
N LYS A 324 6.60 8.59 -3.03
CA LYS A 324 6.92 8.95 -4.43
C LYS A 324 6.32 10.30 -4.82
N ILE A 325 5.05 10.53 -4.48
CA ILE A 325 4.35 11.79 -4.79
C ILE A 325 5.05 12.97 -4.08
N LEU A 326 5.35 12.85 -2.79
CA LEU A 326 5.99 13.92 -2.02
C LEU A 326 7.44 14.15 -2.42
N ALA A 327 8.20 13.09 -2.67
CA ALA A 327 9.58 13.16 -3.14
C ALA A 327 9.64 13.89 -4.49
N LYS A 328 8.77 13.54 -5.44
CA LYS A 328 8.64 14.26 -6.70
C LYS A 328 8.31 15.75 -6.49
N ARG A 329 7.41 16.07 -5.56
CA ARG A 329 7.08 17.48 -5.22
C ARG A 329 8.26 18.24 -4.62
N LYS A 330 9.15 17.56 -3.90
CA LYS A 330 10.35 18.12 -3.27
C LYS A 330 11.60 17.99 -4.16
N ARG A 331 11.44 17.57 -5.42
CA ARG A 331 12.55 17.34 -6.38
C ARG A 331 13.61 16.36 -5.86
N ILE A 332 13.16 15.31 -5.17
CA ILE A 332 13.99 14.22 -4.66
C ILE A 332 13.85 13.03 -5.60
N GLN A 333 14.98 12.47 -6.05
CA GLN A 333 15.01 11.28 -6.87
C GLN A 333 14.53 10.07 -6.05
N VAL A 334 13.62 9.26 -6.64
CA VAL A 334 13.18 8.00 -6.05
C VAL A 334 13.58 6.85 -6.96
N ILE A 335 14.33 5.90 -6.44
CA ILE A 335 14.84 4.72 -7.15
C ILE A 335 14.10 3.49 -6.66
N GLN A 336 13.49 2.77 -7.59
CA GLN A 336 12.83 1.51 -7.29
C GLN A 336 13.78 0.34 -7.55
N VAL A 337 13.98 -0.50 -6.54
CA VAL A 337 14.85 -1.67 -6.63
C VAL A 337 14.05 -2.97 -6.64
N ASN A 338 14.61 -4.03 -7.24
CA ASN A 338 14.01 -5.34 -7.18
C ASN A 338 14.10 -5.92 -5.74
N PRO A 339 12.97 -6.27 -5.09
CA PRO A 339 12.94 -6.81 -3.73
C PRO A 339 13.59 -8.19 -3.60
N ALA A 340 13.94 -8.86 -4.71
CA ALA A 340 14.51 -10.19 -4.67
C ALA A 340 15.78 -10.24 -3.79
N TYR A 341 15.75 -11.09 -2.76
CA TYR A 341 16.86 -11.41 -1.86
C TYR A 341 17.40 -10.25 -0.99
N THR A 342 16.77 -9.08 -0.98
CA THR A 342 17.18 -7.93 -0.14
C THR A 342 17.25 -8.33 1.33
N SER A 343 16.19 -8.95 1.86
CA SER A 343 16.13 -9.40 3.24
C SER A 343 17.13 -10.53 3.54
N ILE A 344 17.41 -11.42 2.59
CA ILE A 344 18.33 -12.56 2.79
C ILE A 344 19.77 -12.05 2.87
N VAL A 345 20.19 -11.24 1.90
CA VAL A 345 21.54 -10.65 1.88
C VAL A 345 21.73 -9.75 3.11
N GLY A 346 20.73 -8.92 3.44
CA GLY A 346 20.77 -8.06 4.62
C GLY A 346 20.98 -8.88 5.89
N SER A 347 20.17 -9.92 6.08
CA SER A 347 20.24 -10.81 7.26
C SER A 347 21.58 -11.54 7.36
N LEU A 348 22.08 -12.12 6.26
CA LEU A 348 23.24 -13.02 6.36
C LEU A 348 24.57 -12.27 6.30
N LYS A 349 24.65 -11.15 5.59
CA LYS A 349 25.90 -10.41 5.41
C LYS A 349 26.00 -9.23 6.36
N TYR A 350 25.04 -8.32 6.28
CA TYR A 350 25.18 -7.00 6.88
C TYR A 350 24.70 -6.94 8.32
N ALA A 351 23.68 -7.71 8.69
CA ALA A 351 23.23 -7.81 10.08
C ALA A 351 24.34 -8.30 11.02
N PRO A 352 25.03 -9.43 10.75
CA PRO A 352 26.16 -9.86 11.60
C PRO A 352 27.40 -8.95 11.48
N GLN A 353 27.67 -8.38 10.31
CA GLN A 353 28.85 -7.53 10.10
C GLN A 353 28.77 -6.22 10.90
N TYR A 354 27.60 -5.58 10.89
CA TYR A 354 27.36 -4.27 11.48
C TYR A 354 26.52 -4.33 12.77
N ASN A 355 26.25 -5.52 13.30
CA ASN A 355 25.35 -5.76 14.44
C ASN A 355 23.97 -5.08 14.26
N LEU A 356 23.41 -5.17 13.05
CA LEU A 356 22.14 -4.54 12.71
C LEU A 356 20.96 -5.50 12.89
N ASP A 357 19.78 -4.94 13.17
CA ASP A 357 18.54 -5.68 13.01
C ASP A 357 18.35 -6.04 11.52
N LYS A 358 17.84 -7.25 11.26
CA LYS A 358 17.63 -7.77 9.90
C LYS A 358 16.85 -6.82 8.97
N ASP A 359 15.93 -6.03 9.52
CA ASP A 359 15.08 -5.12 8.76
C ASP A 359 15.89 -3.88 8.31
N ILE A 360 16.75 -3.37 9.18
CA ILE A 360 17.71 -2.28 8.86
C ILE A 360 18.75 -2.78 7.87
N ALA A 361 19.25 -3.99 8.05
CA ALA A 361 20.17 -4.60 7.10
C ALA A 361 19.52 -4.80 5.72
N GLY A 362 18.23 -5.15 5.68
CA GLY A 362 17.43 -5.17 4.44
C GLY A 362 17.36 -3.80 3.78
N ALA A 363 17.01 -2.76 4.54
CA ALA A 363 17.00 -1.36 4.09
C ALA A 363 18.38 -0.93 3.54
N PHE A 364 19.47 -1.36 4.18
CA PHE A 364 20.82 -1.07 3.71
C PHE A 364 21.12 -1.68 2.33
N VAL A 365 20.71 -2.95 2.11
CA VAL A 365 20.84 -3.60 0.80
C VAL A 365 20.01 -2.90 -0.27
N ILE A 366 18.81 -2.42 0.07
CA ILE A 366 17.95 -1.63 -0.82
C ILE A 366 18.70 -0.36 -1.28
N GLY A 367 19.32 0.37 -0.35
CA GLY A 367 20.14 1.54 -0.66
C GLY A 367 21.33 1.20 -1.56
N ARG A 368 22.12 0.18 -1.21
CA ARG A 368 23.28 -0.25 -2.01
C ARG A 368 22.88 -0.66 -3.44
N LYS A 369 21.79 -1.41 -3.60
CA LYS A 369 21.28 -1.76 -4.94
C LYS A 369 20.85 -0.55 -5.76
N ALA A 370 20.25 0.46 -5.12
CA ALA A 370 19.85 1.68 -5.80
C ALA A 370 21.04 2.49 -6.34
N LEU A 371 22.19 2.41 -5.65
CA LEU A 371 23.45 2.98 -6.11
C LEU A 371 24.14 2.15 -7.20
N GLY A 372 23.67 0.92 -7.46
CA GLY A 372 24.22 0.02 -8.49
C GLY A 372 25.20 -1.04 -7.98
N PHE A 373 25.40 -1.14 -6.65
CA PHE A 373 26.29 -2.15 -6.09
C PHE A 373 25.69 -3.57 -6.21
N LYS A 374 26.54 -4.52 -6.58
CA LYS A 374 26.22 -5.95 -6.63
C LYS A 374 26.73 -6.65 -5.37
N GLU A 375 25.93 -7.59 -4.86
CA GLU A 375 26.23 -8.30 -3.63
C GLU A 375 26.85 -9.67 -3.92
N LYS A 376 28.09 -9.86 -3.45
CA LYS A 376 28.81 -11.13 -3.48
C LYS A 376 28.69 -11.86 -2.14
N LEU A 377 28.71 -13.18 -2.21
CA LEU A 377 28.69 -14.03 -1.02
C LEU A 377 30.03 -13.88 -0.28
N PRO A 378 30.03 -13.83 1.07
CA PRO A 378 31.27 -13.82 1.84
C PRO A 378 32.08 -15.11 1.65
N LYS A 379 33.41 -14.99 1.52
CA LYS A 379 34.32 -16.11 1.28
C LYS A 379 34.18 -17.23 2.31
N ASN A 380 34.01 -16.88 3.59
CA ASN A 380 33.85 -17.88 4.65
C ASN A 380 32.53 -18.65 4.53
N TYR A 381 31.47 -18.02 4.03
CA TYR A 381 30.22 -18.74 3.74
C TYR A 381 30.34 -19.62 2.51
N GLU A 382 31.12 -19.21 1.50
CA GLU A 382 31.45 -20.07 0.35
C GLU A 382 32.19 -21.32 0.81
N LYS A 383 33.25 -21.15 1.63
CA LYS A 383 33.99 -22.28 2.22
C LYS A 383 33.08 -23.22 3.01
N LEU A 384 32.21 -22.65 3.84
CA LEU A 384 31.28 -23.41 4.67
C LEU A 384 30.31 -24.28 3.86
N ILE A 385 29.75 -23.76 2.77
CA ILE A 385 28.83 -24.53 1.92
C ILE A 385 29.54 -25.47 0.96
N THR A 386 30.87 -25.44 0.88
CA THR A 386 31.69 -26.43 0.16
C THR A 386 32.24 -27.52 1.08
N ASP A 387 32.22 -27.30 2.40
CA ASP A 387 32.65 -28.26 3.40
C ASP A 387 31.63 -29.40 3.53
N ARG A 388 32.08 -30.63 3.21
CA ARG A 388 31.22 -31.82 3.24
C ARG A 388 30.80 -32.21 4.65
N GLU A 389 31.67 -32.02 5.64
CA GLU A 389 31.37 -32.38 7.03
C GLU A 389 30.27 -31.48 7.58
N TYR A 390 30.41 -30.17 7.35
CA TYR A 390 29.40 -29.20 7.74
C TYR A 390 28.06 -29.42 7.03
N LEU A 391 28.07 -29.71 5.73
CA LEU A 391 26.83 -29.96 5.00
C LEU A 391 26.12 -31.22 5.51
N ASN A 392 26.84 -32.28 5.86
CA ASN A 392 26.26 -33.47 6.48
C ASN A 392 25.63 -33.11 7.84
N PHE A 393 26.36 -32.39 8.69
CA PHE A 393 25.83 -31.85 9.95
C PHE A 393 24.55 -31.02 9.74
N ALA A 394 24.53 -30.14 8.74
CA ALA A 394 23.37 -29.31 8.43
C ALA A 394 22.16 -30.14 7.96
N GLN A 395 22.39 -31.19 7.18
CA GLN A 395 21.34 -32.14 6.77
C GLN A 395 20.77 -32.88 7.98
N ASP A 396 21.61 -33.41 8.85
CA ASP A 396 21.20 -34.14 10.05
C ASP A 396 20.35 -33.27 10.97
N ARG A 397 20.78 -32.02 11.24
CA ARG A 397 20.00 -31.06 12.03
C ARG A 397 18.62 -30.76 11.42
N LEU A 398 18.54 -30.62 10.10
CA LEU A 398 17.26 -30.41 9.41
C LEU A 398 16.37 -31.66 9.49
N GLN A 399 16.96 -32.85 9.40
CA GLN A 399 16.28 -34.14 9.52
C GLN A 399 15.71 -34.33 10.92
N GLU A 400 16.49 -34.04 11.96
CA GLU A 400 16.07 -34.03 13.37
C GLU A 400 14.88 -33.08 13.60
N GLU A 401 14.98 -31.83 13.14
CA GLU A 401 13.89 -30.85 13.27
C GLU A 401 12.63 -31.28 12.52
N LYS A 402 12.78 -31.96 11.37
CA LYS A 402 11.68 -32.55 10.62
C LYS A 402 11.00 -33.66 11.41
N GLN A 403 11.76 -34.59 11.99
CA GLN A 403 11.21 -35.65 12.83
C GLN A 403 10.49 -35.09 14.07
N LYS A 404 11.09 -34.13 14.77
CA LYS A 404 10.46 -33.43 15.91
C LYS A 404 9.14 -32.76 15.49
N THR A 405 9.13 -32.10 14.33
CA THR A 405 7.94 -31.42 13.81
C THR A 405 6.86 -32.43 13.36
N GLN A 406 7.23 -33.60 12.82
CA GLN A 406 6.30 -34.69 12.49
C GLN A 406 5.66 -35.29 13.75
N LYS A 407 6.44 -35.53 14.82
CA LYS A 407 5.92 -35.99 16.11
C LYS A 407 4.89 -35.00 16.66
N LYS A 408 5.20 -33.69 16.67
CA LYS A 408 4.25 -32.62 17.06
C LYS A 408 2.97 -32.61 16.22
N LEU A 409 3.05 -32.92 14.93
CA LEU A 409 1.87 -32.99 14.06
C LEU A 409 0.97 -34.19 14.37
N LYS A 410 1.55 -35.32 14.80
CA LYS A 410 0.79 -36.52 15.20
C LYS A 410 0.03 -36.31 16.51
N THR A 411 0.61 -35.56 17.46
CA THR A 411 0.01 -35.31 18.78
C THR A 411 -1.00 -34.15 18.80
N GLU A 412 -0.96 -33.24 17.82
CA GLU A 412 -1.83 -32.06 17.80
C GLU A 412 -3.17 -32.36 17.11
N ASN A 413 -4.25 -32.34 17.88
CA ASN A 413 -5.60 -32.61 17.40
C ASN A 413 -6.29 -31.35 16.82
N ASN A 414 -5.85 -30.15 17.20
CA ASN A 414 -6.50 -28.92 16.75
C ASN A 414 -6.14 -28.57 15.31
N GLN A 415 -7.11 -28.64 14.40
CA GLN A 415 -6.96 -28.34 12.97
C GLN A 415 -6.26 -26.98 12.68
N TYR A 416 -6.50 -25.95 13.50
CA TYR A 416 -5.89 -24.63 13.30
C TYR A 416 -4.42 -24.58 13.75
N LYS A 417 -4.02 -25.41 14.72
CA LYS A 417 -2.62 -25.53 15.17
C LYS A 417 -1.82 -26.48 14.29
N ARG A 418 -2.46 -27.47 13.67
CA ARG A 418 -1.85 -28.38 12.68
C ARG A 418 -1.37 -27.66 11.42
N LYS A 419 -2.16 -26.73 10.86
CA LYS A 419 -1.82 -26.00 9.61
C LYS A 419 -0.44 -25.30 9.65
N PRO A 420 -0.08 -24.54 10.70
CA PRO A 420 1.28 -23.98 10.86
C PRO A 420 2.39 -25.05 10.89
N ILE A 421 2.14 -26.19 11.54
CA ILE A 421 3.09 -27.30 11.67
C ILE A 421 3.31 -27.97 10.30
N GLU A 422 2.24 -28.23 9.55
CA GLU A 422 2.30 -28.73 8.17
C GLU A 422 3.08 -27.77 7.26
N LYS A 423 2.86 -26.47 7.41
CA LYS A 423 3.62 -25.45 6.66
C LYS A 423 5.11 -25.49 7.01
N LYS A 424 5.46 -25.62 8.29
CA LYS A 424 6.86 -25.79 8.74
C LYS A 424 7.47 -27.06 8.13
N LEU A 425 6.75 -28.18 8.10
CA LEU A 425 7.22 -29.42 7.45
C LEU A 425 7.46 -29.24 5.95
N LYS A 426 6.55 -28.56 5.25
CA LYS A 426 6.73 -28.25 3.83
C LYS A 426 7.97 -27.39 3.58
N GLU A 427 8.23 -26.42 4.46
CA GLU A 427 9.44 -25.59 4.42
C GLU A 427 10.71 -26.41 4.70
N LEU A 428 10.71 -27.27 5.72
CA LEU A 428 11.82 -28.18 6.02
C LEU A 428 12.14 -29.14 4.86
N ASN A 429 11.12 -29.73 4.25
CA ASN A 429 11.31 -30.58 3.07
C ASN A 429 11.91 -29.80 1.89
N LYS A 430 11.49 -28.55 1.69
CA LYS A 430 12.08 -27.68 0.66
C LYS A 430 13.54 -27.36 0.98
N ASN A 431 13.84 -27.07 2.24
CA ASN A 431 15.19 -26.76 2.71
C ASN A 431 16.15 -27.95 2.52
N LEU A 432 15.72 -29.17 2.89
CA LEU A 432 16.49 -30.39 2.64
C LEU A 432 16.79 -30.58 1.14
N LYS A 433 15.79 -30.39 0.28
CA LYS A 433 16.00 -30.44 -1.18
C LYS A 433 17.00 -29.41 -1.68
N ILE A 434 17.01 -28.20 -1.10
CA ILE A 434 17.96 -27.14 -1.48
C ILE A 434 19.39 -27.57 -1.14
N ILE A 435 19.65 -28.09 0.07
CA ILE A 435 20.97 -28.58 0.46
C ILE A 435 21.38 -29.79 -0.40
N GLN A 436 20.49 -30.76 -0.61
CA GLN A 436 20.79 -31.95 -1.42
C GLN A 436 21.09 -31.59 -2.88
N SER A 437 20.43 -30.56 -3.44
CA SER A 437 20.64 -30.11 -4.83
C SER A 437 21.99 -29.43 -5.10
N LEU A 438 22.87 -29.32 -4.10
CA LEU A 438 24.28 -28.94 -4.29
C LEU A 438 25.13 -30.14 -4.72
N TYR A 439 24.72 -31.36 -4.34
CA TYR A 439 25.43 -32.61 -4.62
C TYR A 439 25.04 -33.24 -5.96
N SER A 440 23.96 -32.76 -6.60
CA SER A 440 23.52 -33.25 -7.90
C SER A 440 24.22 -32.45 -9.00
N GLU A 441 24.96 -33.12 -9.88
CA GLU A 441 25.37 -32.51 -11.15
C GLU A 441 24.14 -31.95 -11.86
N PRO A 442 24.24 -30.78 -12.51
CA PRO A 442 23.14 -30.24 -13.27
C PRO A 442 22.82 -31.20 -14.41
N GLN A 443 21.76 -32.00 -14.29
CA GLN A 443 21.22 -32.72 -15.44
C GLN A 443 20.97 -31.70 -16.55
N THR A 444 21.72 -31.86 -17.64
CA THR A 444 21.50 -31.22 -18.92
C THR A 444 20.08 -31.57 -19.36
N GLN A 445 19.14 -30.65 -19.15
CA GLN A 445 17.86 -30.74 -19.84
C GLN A 445 18.13 -30.48 -21.31
N GLU A 446 17.96 -31.51 -22.14
CA GLU A 446 17.91 -31.36 -23.59
C GLU A 446 16.85 -30.31 -23.96
N ALA A 447 17.21 -29.45 -24.90
CA ALA A 447 16.40 -28.32 -25.30
C ALA A 447 15.16 -28.79 -26.08
N VAL A 448 14.01 -28.87 -25.41
CA VAL A 448 12.73 -29.17 -26.07
C VAL A 448 12.19 -27.99 -26.89
N ASN A 449 12.82 -26.79 -26.85
CA ASN A 449 12.37 -25.64 -27.64
C ASN A 449 13.51 -24.67 -28.02
N GLN A 450 13.87 -24.62 -29.30
CA GLN A 450 14.92 -23.77 -29.89
C GLN A 450 14.57 -22.27 -30.00
N ARG A 451 13.51 -21.76 -29.35
CA ARG A 451 13.07 -20.35 -29.47
C ARG A 451 13.17 -19.51 -28.20
N LYS A 452 13.82 -20.01 -27.13
CA LYS A 452 14.12 -19.20 -25.94
C LYS A 452 15.62 -19.18 -25.72
N GLU A 453 16.23 -18.01 -25.87
CA GLU A 453 17.59 -17.77 -25.39
C GLU A 453 17.73 -18.22 -23.93
N GLN A 454 18.77 -19.02 -23.66
CA GLN A 454 19.12 -19.42 -22.31
C GLN A 454 19.64 -18.21 -21.52
N MET A 455 18.75 -17.53 -20.81
CA MET A 455 19.11 -16.56 -19.77
C MET A 455 19.60 -17.29 -18.49
N ARG A 456 20.56 -18.24 -18.58
CA ARG A 456 21.29 -18.76 -17.39
C ARG A 456 22.55 -17.93 -17.18
N GLY A 457 22.39 -16.67 -16.77
CA GLY A 457 23.51 -15.81 -16.40
C GLY A 457 24.09 -16.12 -15.00
N LEU A 458 25.32 -15.66 -14.75
CA LEU A 458 26.03 -15.64 -13.44
C LEU A 458 25.16 -15.14 -12.25
N TYR A 459 24.13 -14.36 -12.55
CA TYR A 459 23.22 -13.79 -11.56
C TYR A 459 22.28 -14.83 -10.94
N TRP A 460 21.84 -15.83 -11.71
CA TRP A 460 20.94 -16.89 -11.22
C TRP A 460 21.66 -17.88 -10.30
N THR A 461 22.92 -18.20 -10.62
CA THR A 461 23.79 -19.05 -9.79
C THR A 461 24.10 -18.42 -8.44
N SER A 462 24.40 -17.11 -8.39
CA SER A 462 24.62 -16.38 -7.14
C SER A 462 23.43 -16.44 -6.17
N TYR A 463 22.19 -16.36 -6.68
CA TYR A 463 21.00 -16.39 -5.83
C TYR A 463 20.68 -17.76 -5.24
N LYS A 464 20.95 -18.83 -5.99
CA LYS A 464 20.83 -20.19 -5.46
C LYS A 464 21.78 -20.38 -4.27
N LEU A 465 23.01 -19.85 -4.37
CA LEU A 465 23.99 -19.89 -3.27
C LEU A 465 23.51 -19.13 -2.02
N TRP A 466 22.95 -17.93 -2.16
CA TRP A 466 22.36 -17.22 -1.01
C TRP A 466 21.22 -17.99 -0.33
N GLN A 467 20.41 -18.74 -1.08
CA GLN A 467 19.39 -19.61 -0.49
C GLN A 467 19.99 -20.80 0.24
N VAL A 468 21.02 -21.41 -0.34
CA VAL A 468 21.76 -22.51 0.28
C VAL A 468 22.35 -22.08 1.61
N VAL A 469 23.07 -20.96 1.63
CA VAL A 469 23.69 -20.40 2.86
C VAL A 469 22.63 -20.07 3.89
N LYS A 470 21.48 -19.51 3.48
CA LYS A 470 20.35 -19.31 4.38
C LYS A 470 19.92 -20.61 5.04
N VAL A 471 19.73 -21.67 4.26
CA VAL A 471 19.27 -22.96 4.80
C VAL A 471 20.32 -23.55 5.74
N ALA A 472 21.59 -23.51 5.33
CA ALA A 472 22.72 -24.02 6.10
C ALA A 472 22.92 -23.29 7.43
N LEU A 473 22.76 -21.96 7.47
CA LEU A 473 23.01 -21.17 8.69
C LEU A 473 21.79 -21.03 9.62
N THR A 474 20.56 -21.20 9.14
CA THR A 474 19.38 -20.91 9.99
C THR A 474 19.13 -21.98 11.03
N ILE A 475 18.54 -23.11 10.65
CA ILE A 475 18.23 -24.15 11.62
C ILE A 475 19.50 -24.79 12.19
N PRO A 476 20.53 -25.15 11.39
CA PRO A 476 21.71 -25.83 11.91
C PRO A 476 22.53 -25.00 12.92
N ILE A 477 22.68 -23.69 12.71
CA ILE A 477 23.47 -22.82 13.61
C ILE A 477 22.59 -22.05 14.59
N LEU A 478 21.53 -21.40 14.12
CA LEU A 478 20.68 -20.57 14.99
C LEU A 478 19.63 -21.39 15.76
N GLY A 479 19.43 -22.67 15.41
CA GLY A 479 18.39 -23.53 15.99
C GLY A 479 16.96 -23.15 15.59
N LYS A 480 16.78 -22.11 14.76
CA LYS A 480 15.48 -21.54 14.40
C LYS A 480 15.53 -20.85 13.03
N SER A 481 14.36 -20.48 12.51
CA SER A 481 14.28 -19.63 11.33
C SER A 481 14.83 -18.23 11.61
N ILE A 482 15.22 -17.48 10.56
CA ILE A 482 15.88 -16.16 10.65
C ILE A 482 15.25 -15.28 11.75
N SER A 483 15.98 -15.15 12.86
CA SER A 483 15.69 -14.25 13.97
C SER A 483 16.12 -12.82 13.65
N ARG A 484 15.78 -11.88 14.53
CA ARG A 484 16.22 -10.48 14.43
C ARG A 484 17.67 -10.31 14.80
N ASP A 485 18.06 -10.98 15.89
CA ASP A 485 19.45 -11.10 16.29
C ASP A 485 20.12 -12.19 15.46
N LEU A 486 21.17 -11.77 14.76
CA LEU A 486 22.01 -12.59 13.89
C LEU A 486 23.48 -12.42 14.27
N SER A 487 23.78 -11.85 15.45
CA SER A 487 25.12 -11.78 16.02
C SER A 487 25.83 -13.14 16.13
N PRO A 488 25.13 -14.30 16.33
CA PRO A 488 25.82 -15.61 16.34
C PRO A 488 26.46 -15.99 15.02
N LEU A 489 26.10 -15.34 13.90
CA LEU A 489 26.70 -15.59 12.59
C LEU A 489 28.01 -14.81 12.38
N LYS A 490 28.35 -13.87 13.25
CA LYS A 490 29.55 -13.01 13.11
C LYS A 490 30.85 -13.81 13.16
N PRO A 491 31.07 -14.77 14.10
CA PRO A 491 32.28 -15.58 14.10
C PRO A 491 32.43 -16.39 12.81
N ILE A 492 31.35 -17.00 12.31
CA ILE A 492 31.37 -17.74 11.04
C ILE A 492 31.69 -16.80 9.87
N LEU A 493 31.13 -15.59 9.88
CA LEU A 493 31.37 -14.62 8.82
C LEU A 493 32.83 -14.13 8.79
N VAL A 494 33.43 -13.88 9.95
CA VAL A 494 34.76 -13.26 10.09
C VAL A 494 35.88 -14.30 10.17
N GLU A 495 35.76 -15.26 11.08
CA GLU A 495 36.77 -16.28 11.39
C GLU A 495 36.59 -17.55 10.53
N GLY A 496 35.37 -17.85 10.08
CA GLY A 496 35.07 -19.08 9.34
C GLY A 496 34.94 -20.33 10.21
N ASP A 497 35.14 -20.19 11.53
CA ASP A 497 35.11 -21.26 12.51
C ASP A 497 33.67 -21.62 12.89
N TRP A 498 33.11 -22.62 12.20
CA TRP A 498 31.77 -23.11 12.48
C TRP A 498 31.74 -24.08 13.66
N ASP A 499 32.82 -24.83 13.90
CA ASP A 499 32.96 -25.80 14.99
C ASP A 499 32.80 -25.14 16.36
N ARG A 500 33.49 -24.01 16.57
CA ARG A 500 33.37 -23.21 17.80
C ARG A 500 31.95 -22.72 18.05
N VAL A 501 31.22 -22.36 16.99
CA VAL A 501 29.84 -21.86 17.10
C VAL A 501 28.87 -22.99 17.40
N VAL A 502 29.04 -24.14 16.76
CA VAL A 502 28.23 -25.34 17.03
C VAL A 502 28.45 -25.81 18.47
N ASN A 503 29.70 -25.88 18.93
CA ASN A 503 30.04 -26.28 20.29
C ASN A 503 29.41 -25.35 21.35
N LYS A 504 29.48 -24.02 21.17
CA LYS A 504 28.80 -23.05 22.05
C LYS A 504 27.26 -23.15 22.01
N SER A 505 26.68 -23.47 20.85
CA SER A 505 25.22 -23.63 20.72
C SER A 505 24.70 -24.88 21.45
N CYS A 506 25.48 -25.97 21.44
CA CYS A 506 25.18 -27.22 22.14
C CYS A 506 25.21 -27.07 23.67
N PHE A 507 26.08 -26.21 24.21
CA PHE A 507 26.13 -25.91 25.65
C PHE A 507 24.86 -25.20 26.14
N LYS A 508 24.35 -24.20 25.41
CA LYS A 508 23.10 -23.51 25.77
C LYS A 508 21.85 -24.40 25.72
N THR A 509 21.85 -25.43 24.88
CA THR A 509 20.76 -26.42 24.88
C THR A 509 20.84 -27.41 26.05
N LYS A 510 22.02 -27.64 26.65
CA LYS A 510 22.13 -28.47 27.86
C LYS A 510 21.68 -27.69 29.11
N GLU A 511 22.12 -26.45 29.28
CA GLU A 511 21.68 -25.58 30.40
C GLU A 511 20.16 -25.34 30.37
N ALA A 512 19.57 -25.05 29.21
CA ALA A 512 18.12 -24.88 29.11
C ALA A 512 17.32 -26.18 29.35
N ILE A 513 17.94 -27.36 29.21
CA ILE A 513 17.35 -28.66 29.54
C ILE A 513 17.55 -28.98 31.03
N GLU A 514 18.61 -28.49 31.67
CA GLU A 514 18.84 -28.59 33.12
C GLU A 514 17.93 -27.64 33.91
N ASP A 515 17.72 -26.41 33.45
CA ASP A 515 16.76 -25.47 34.06
C ASP A 515 15.31 -26.00 33.96
N LEU A 516 14.94 -26.62 32.82
CA LEU A 516 13.64 -27.27 32.66
C LEU A 516 13.50 -28.58 33.46
N LYS A 517 14.60 -29.20 33.87
CA LYS A 517 14.60 -30.37 34.76
C LYS A 517 14.51 -29.95 36.23
N HIS A 518 15.03 -28.78 36.58
CA HIS A 518 14.97 -28.25 37.94
C HIS A 518 13.55 -27.74 38.31
N ASP A 519 12.76 -27.30 37.33
CA ASP A 519 11.37 -26.84 37.50
C ASP A 519 10.30 -27.96 37.50
N LEU A 520 10.70 -29.23 37.30
CA LEU A 520 9.81 -30.40 37.33
C LEU A 520 10.03 -31.32 38.55
N GLY A 521 10.83 -30.89 39.53
CA GLY A 521 10.98 -31.56 40.82
C GLY A 521 9.82 -31.26 41.75
N ILE A 522 8.91 -32.23 41.93
CA ILE A 522 7.84 -32.20 42.92
C ILE A 522 8.46 -32.22 44.33
N VAL A 523 8.10 -31.24 45.17
CA VAL A 523 8.16 -31.34 46.65
C VAL A 523 6.95 -30.58 47.22
N PRO A 524 6.45 -30.93 48.43
CA PRO A 524 5.03 -31.07 48.71
C PRO A 524 4.40 -29.79 49.26
N THR A 525 3.07 -29.74 49.13
CA THR A 525 2.19 -28.77 49.79
C THR A 525 2.43 -28.68 51.29
N SER A 526 2.57 -27.46 51.81
CA SER A 526 2.28 -27.14 53.21
C SER A 526 1.26 -26.00 53.26
N TRP A 527 0.33 -26.16 54.19
CA TRP A 527 -0.83 -25.32 54.46
C TRP A 527 -0.46 -23.97 55.11
N GLY A 528 -1.31 -22.97 54.89
CA GLY A 528 -1.63 -21.97 55.91
C GLY A 528 -0.98 -20.59 55.78
N ARG A 529 -1.85 -19.59 55.58
CA ARG A 529 -1.79 -18.11 55.78
C ARG A 529 -2.30 -17.45 54.49
N GLY A 530 -3.43 -16.75 54.42
CA GLY A 530 -4.19 -16.03 55.43
C GLY A 530 -4.41 -14.61 54.90
N TYR A 531 -5.68 -14.27 54.62
CA TYR A 531 -6.23 -12.93 54.34
C TYR A 531 -5.76 -12.23 53.05
N ASP A 532 -6.55 -11.46 52.30
CA ASP A 532 -7.75 -10.68 52.66
C ASP A 532 -8.67 -10.53 51.43
N ALA A 533 -9.93 -10.93 51.60
CA ALA A 533 -11.00 -10.81 50.62
C ALA A 533 -11.83 -9.54 50.92
N SER A 534 -11.24 -8.37 50.71
CA SER A 534 -11.96 -7.10 50.85
C SER A 534 -11.40 -6.04 49.88
N LYS A 535 -11.76 -6.17 48.59
CA LYS A 535 -11.70 -5.09 47.59
C LYS A 535 -12.45 -5.50 46.31
N ILE A 536 -13.77 -5.69 46.46
CA ILE A 536 -14.72 -5.71 45.35
C ILE A 536 -15.39 -4.34 45.33
N PRO A 537 -15.22 -3.50 44.29
CA PRO A 537 -16.16 -2.43 44.03
C PRO A 537 -17.39 -3.03 43.33
N PRO A 538 -18.61 -2.58 43.69
CA PRO A 538 -19.86 -3.21 43.25
C PRO A 538 -20.16 -2.95 41.78
N ALA A 539 -20.83 -3.92 41.17
CA ALA A 539 -21.55 -3.76 39.92
C ALA A 539 -22.71 -2.78 40.14
N GLY A 540 -22.63 -1.60 39.50
CA GLY A 540 -23.67 -0.58 39.51
C GLY A 540 -24.17 -0.29 38.09
N ASP A 541 -25.39 -0.73 37.83
CA ASP A 541 -26.45 -0.13 37.01
C ASP A 541 -26.13 0.45 35.63
N SER A 542 -26.51 -0.32 34.60
CA SER A 542 -26.73 0.15 33.24
C SER A 542 -28.00 1.01 33.16
N LEU A 543 -27.85 2.32 33.30
CA LEU A 543 -28.88 3.30 32.94
C LEU A 543 -28.81 3.66 31.44
N HIS A 544 -29.94 3.39 30.78
CA HIS A 544 -30.51 4.03 29.60
C HIS A 544 -29.67 4.30 28.33
N LEU A 545 -30.08 3.56 27.29
CA LEU A 545 -30.02 3.92 25.87
C LEU A 545 -30.49 5.38 25.64
N ASN A 546 -29.55 6.26 25.33
CA ASN A 546 -29.84 7.54 24.69
C ASN A 546 -29.21 7.64 23.30
N LYS A 547 -30.02 8.19 22.40
CA LYS A 547 -29.87 8.30 20.94
C LYS A 547 -28.51 8.89 20.53
N ALA A 548 -27.78 8.16 19.69
CA ALA A 548 -26.62 8.71 18.99
C ALA A 548 -27.07 9.62 17.85
N GLU A 549 -27.20 10.92 18.14
CA GLU A 549 -27.25 11.97 17.14
C GLU A 549 -25.86 12.19 16.51
N TYR A 550 -25.89 12.37 15.19
CA TYR A 550 -24.72 12.56 14.34
C TYR A 550 -24.31 14.05 14.40
N LYS A 551 -23.33 14.41 15.23
CA LYS A 551 -22.72 15.76 15.23
C LYS A 551 -21.40 15.77 14.45
N TYR A 552 -21.33 16.64 13.43
CA TYR A 552 -20.07 17.06 12.81
C TYR A 552 -19.33 17.99 13.78
N PRO A 553 -17.99 17.98 13.83
CA PRO A 553 -17.25 19.03 14.50
C PRO A 553 -17.18 20.26 13.58
N SER A 554 -17.95 21.29 13.92
CA SER A 554 -17.65 22.67 13.57
C SER A 554 -16.52 23.16 14.50
N PRO A 555 -15.47 23.83 13.98
CA PRO A 555 -14.54 24.57 14.82
C PRO A 555 -15.20 25.89 15.21
N GLU A 556 -15.41 26.11 16.50
CA GLU A 556 -15.69 27.43 17.06
C GLU A 556 -14.44 28.30 16.95
N CYS A 557 -14.63 29.54 16.55
CA CYS A 557 -13.68 30.63 16.72
C CYS A 557 -14.01 31.36 18.04
N SER A 558 -12.95 31.93 18.63
CA SER A 558 -12.83 32.56 19.95
C SER A 558 -13.01 31.62 21.14
#